data_AF-A0A1F8QRJ3-F1
#
_entry.id   AF-A0A1F8QRJ3-F1
#
_cell.length_a   1.000
_cell.length_b   1.000
_cell.length_c   1.000
_cell.angle_alpha   90.00
_cell.angle_beta   90.00
_cell.angle_gamma   90.00
#
_symmetry.space_group_name_H-M   'P 1'
#
loop_
_entity.id
_entity.type
_entity.pdbx_description
1 polymer ?
#
loop_
_entity_poly.entity_id
_entity_poly.type
_entity_poly.pdbx_seq_one_letter_code
_entity_poly.pdbx_strand_id
1 'polypeptide(L)'
;MTSDEHWKKIFEAEIQQGEKARQMGNEGMARVCARRAAGALVGEYFNRHDVGPGFDRRPASAYDRLRDLSEMPGASPQVMRAAKLFLRRVTVEHTLDVEADLIAEARWLRQELLGE
;
A
#
# COMPACT_ATOMS: atom_id res chain seq x y z
N MET A 1 11.94 20.39 1.29
CA MET A 1 10.81 19.44 1.41
C MET A 1 11.23 18.37 2.40
N THR A 2 10.56 18.30 3.54
CA THR A 2 10.75 17.21 4.51
C THR A 2 10.18 15.91 3.94
N SER A 3 10.72 14.75 4.35
CA SER A 3 10.23 13.43 3.91
C SER A 3 8.72 13.26 4.13
N ASP A 4 8.18 13.89 5.18
CA ASP A 4 6.76 13.93 5.54
C ASP A 4 5.83 14.44 4.42
N GLU A 5 6.29 15.36 3.57
CA GLU A 5 5.44 15.88 2.48
C GLU A 5 5.58 15.07 1.20
N HIS A 6 6.68 14.35 1.03
CA HIS A 6 6.97 13.67 -0.23
C HIS A 6 6.11 12.41 -0.40
N TRP A 7 6.02 11.57 0.65
CA TRP A 7 5.21 10.36 0.59
C TRP A 7 3.72 10.70 0.44
N LYS A 8 3.23 11.77 1.11
CA LYS A 8 1.83 12.22 1.00
C LYS A 8 1.47 12.62 -0.42
N LYS A 9 2.34 13.40 -1.09
CA LYS A 9 2.15 13.79 -2.48
C LYS A 9 2.10 12.58 -3.41
N ILE A 10 2.97 11.59 -3.20
CA ILE A 10 2.95 10.34 -3.96
C ILE A 10 1.64 9.58 -3.69
N PHE A 11 1.28 9.40 -2.41
CA PHE A 11 0.08 8.69 -2.00
C PHE A 11 -1.17 9.28 -2.67
N GLU A 12 -1.38 10.60 -2.55
CA GLU A 12 -2.56 11.25 -3.13
C GLU A 12 -2.56 11.21 -4.66
N ALA A 13 -1.40 11.40 -5.31
CA ALA A 13 -1.31 11.29 -6.76
C ALA A 13 -1.68 9.89 -7.26
N GLU A 14 -1.21 8.84 -6.59
CA GLU A 14 -1.54 7.45 -6.93
C GLU A 14 -3.01 7.15 -6.66
N ILE A 15 -3.57 7.60 -5.53
CA ILE A 15 -5.00 7.40 -5.22
C ILE A 15 -5.89 8.07 -6.26
N GLN A 16 -5.62 9.35 -6.60
CA GLN A 16 -6.37 10.07 -7.63
C GLN A 16 -6.25 9.40 -9.00
N GLN A 17 -5.06 8.92 -9.36
CA GLN A 17 -4.85 8.19 -10.61
C GLN A 17 -5.62 6.85 -10.61
N GLY A 18 -5.66 6.15 -9.47
CA GLY A 18 -6.41 4.91 -9.31
C GLY A 18 -7.92 5.12 -9.44
N GLU A 19 -8.45 6.17 -8.82
CA GLU A 19 -9.88 6.54 -8.93
C GLU A 19 -10.26 6.88 -10.37
N LYS A 20 -9.44 7.65 -11.07
CA LYS A 20 -9.64 7.94 -12.50
C LYS A 20 -9.61 6.67 -13.35
N ALA A 21 -8.66 5.77 -13.09
CA ALA A 21 -8.57 4.50 -13.80
C ALA A 21 -9.83 3.64 -13.58
N ARG A 22 -10.34 3.56 -12.35
CA ARG A 22 -11.60 2.89 -12.02
C ARG A 22 -12.79 3.50 -12.75
N GLN A 23 -12.91 4.83 -12.76
CA GLN A 23 -13.99 5.53 -13.49
C GLN A 23 -13.96 5.23 -15.00
N MET A 24 -12.78 4.94 -15.55
CA MET A 24 -12.58 4.53 -16.95
C MET A 24 -12.73 3.02 -17.17
N GLY A 25 -13.10 2.23 -16.15
CA GLY A 25 -13.23 0.76 -16.23
C GLY A 25 -11.90 0.01 -16.23
N ASN A 26 -10.79 0.67 -15.90
CA ASN A 26 -9.45 0.07 -15.86
C ASN A 26 -9.08 -0.36 -14.43
N GLU A 27 -9.76 -1.41 -13.95
CA GLU A 27 -9.53 -1.96 -12.60
C GLU A 27 -8.09 -2.45 -12.39
N GLY A 28 -7.46 -2.97 -13.45
CA GLY A 28 -6.06 -3.38 -13.39
C GLY A 28 -5.13 -2.23 -13.00
N MET A 29 -5.29 -1.07 -13.65
CA MET A 29 -4.52 0.13 -13.32
C MET A 29 -4.91 0.70 -11.94
N ALA A 30 -6.21 0.71 -11.59
CA ALA A 30 -6.67 1.15 -10.28
C ALA A 30 -5.96 0.40 -9.14
N ARG A 31 -5.82 -0.92 -9.28
CA ARG A 31 -5.10 -1.77 -8.31
C ARG A 31 -3.59 -1.49 -8.28
N VAL A 32 -2.96 -1.25 -9.44
CA VAL A 32 -1.53 -0.89 -9.51
C VAL A 32 -1.28 0.42 -8.76
N CYS A 33 -2.11 1.43 -9.01
CA CYS A 33 -2.05 2.72 -8.33
C CYS A 33 -2.24 2.56 -6.81
N ALA A 34 -3.27 1.84 -6.38
CA ALA A 34 -3.52 1.58 -4.95
C ALA A 34 -2.32 0.92 -4.26
N ARG A 35 -1.69 -0.08 -4.89
CA ARG A 35 -0.47 -0.72 -4.38
C ARG A 35 0.70 0.26 -4.28
N ARG A 36 0.88 1.14 -5.27
CA ARG A 36 1.95 2.16 -5.25
C ARG A 36 1.72 3.18 -4.14
N ALA A 37 0.48 3.62 -3.94
CA ALA A 37 0.10 4.48 -2.82
C ALA A 37 0.46 3.82 -1.48
N ALA A 38 0.00 2.59 -1.26
CA ALA A 38 0.32 1.83 -0.05
C ALA A 38 1.83 1.64 0.14
N GLY A 39 2.59 1.36 -0.92
CA GLY A 39 4.04 1.25 -0.86
C GLY A 39 4.77 2.55 -0.48
N ALA A 40 4.23 3.73 -0.83
CA ALA A 40 4.77 5.01 -0.38
C ALA A 40 4.50 5.24 1.12
N LEU A 41 3.25 4.98 1.54
CA LEU A 41 2.83 5.02 2.94
C LEU A 41 3.68 4.11 3.83
N VAL A 42 3.86 2.85 3.46
CA VAL A 42 4.63 1.87 4.26
C VAL A 42 6.10 2.27 4.34
N GLY A 43 6.64 2.84 3.26
CA GLY A 43 8.00 3.39 3.26
C GLY A 43 8.15 4.49 4.31
N GLU A 44 7.16 5.37 4.44
CA GLU A 44 7.17 6.38 5.51
C GLU A 44 7.01 5.76 6.89
N TYR A 45 6.10 4.81 7.06
CA TYR A 45 5.92 4.13 8.35
C TYR A 45 7.24 3.51 8.85
N PHE A 46 8.02 2.86 7.96
CA PHE A 46 9.35 2.32 8.26
C PHE A 46 10.42 3.40 8.46
N ASN A 47 10.24 4.60 7.91
CA ASN A 47 11.15 5.73 8.18
C ASN A 47 10.90 6.33 9.57
N ARG A 48 9.62 6.44 9.98
CA ARG A 48 9.22 7.00 11.28
C ARG A 48 9.46 6.06 12.44
N HIS A 49 9.39 4.75 12.20
CA HIS A 49 9.56 3.72 13.21
C HIS A 49 10.90 3.02 13.03
N ASP A 50 11.65 2.84 14.11
CA ASP A 50 12.83 1.99 14.07
C ASP A 50 12.42 0.52 14.06
N VAL A 51 12.09 0.03 12.85
CA VAL A 51 11.52 -1.30 12.61
C VAL A 51 12.55 -2.44 12.75
N GLY A 52 13.78 -2.14 13.17
CA GLY A 52 14.83 -3.13 13.46
C GLY A 52 15.60 -3.62 12.23
N PRO A 53 16.67 -4.42 12.44
CA PRO A 53 17.51 -4.94 11.36
C PRO A 53 16.73 -5.94 10.49
N GLY A 54 16.69 -5.69 9.18
CA GLY A 54 16.00 -6.54 8.19
C GLY A 54 14.87 -5.84 7.44
N PHE A 55 14.36 -4.73 7.97
CA PHE A 55 13.41 -3.86 7.27
C PHE A 55 14.19 -2.70 6.65
N ASP A 56 14.38 -2.77 5.34
CA ASP A 56 15.33 -1.90 4.65
C ASP A 56 14.75 -0.50 4.41
N ARG A 57 15.46 0.52 4.92
CA ARG A 57 15.15 1.94 4.69
C ARG A 57 15.51 2.43 3.28
N ARG A 58 16.11 1.56 2.45
CA ARG A 58 16.44 1.85 1.04
C ARG A 58 15.18 1.94 0.15
N PRO A 59 15.28 2.44 -1.09
CA PRO A 59 14.16 2.42 -2.03
C PRO A 59 13.81 0.99 -2.46
N ALA A 60 13.09 0.28 -1.59
CA ALA A 60 12.42 -0.97 -1.89
C ALA A 60 11.19 -0.68 -2.77
N SER A 61 10.85 -1.63 -3.66
CA SER A 61 9.64 -1.47 -4.48
C SER A 61 8.40 -1.43 -3.58
N ALA A 62 7.29 -0.88 -4.09
CA ALA A 62 6.02 -0.92 -3.36
C ALA A 62 5.64 -2.35 -2.93
N TYR A 63 5.95 -3.33 -3.79
CA TYR A 63 5.74 -4.74 -3.49
C TYR A 63 6.61 -5.24 -2.34
N ASP A 64 7.90 -4.92 -2.32
CA ASP A 64 8.82 -5.35 -1.26
C ASP A 64 8.38 -4.79 0.09
N ARG A 65 8.05 -3.49 0.16
CA ARG A 65 7.58 -2.86 1.41
C ARG A 65 6.31 -3.51 1.96
N LEU A 66 5.38 -3.85 1.07
CA LEU A 66 4.14 -4.53 1.45
C LEU A 66 4.37 -5.98 1.87
N ARG A 67 5.31 -6.69 1.25
CA ARG A 67 5.75 -8.03 1.69
C ARG A 67 6.30 -7.94 3.10
N ASP A 68 7.23 -7.02 3.33
CA ASP A 68 7.89 -6.87 4.62
C ASP A 68 6.86 -6.50 5.70
N LEU A 69 5.93 -5.58 5.43
CA LEU A 69 4.84 -5.25 6.36
C LEU A 69 3.95 -6.46 6.67
N SER A 70 3.69 -7.33 5.69
CA SER A 70 2.84 -8.51 5.87
C SER A 70 3.43 -9.59 6.76
N GLU A 71 4.75 -9.50 6.99
CA GLU A 71 5.55 -10.43 7.79
C GLU A 71 6.12 -9.75 9.05
N MET A 72 5.81 -8.47 9.26
CA MET A 72 6.35 -7.67 10.36
C MET A 72 5.92 -8.19 11.73
N PRO A 73 6.87 -8.62 12.59
CA PRO A 73 6.56 -8.96 13.96
C PRO A 73 6.03 -7.74 14.72
N GLY A 74 4.86 -7.88 15.36
CA GLY A 74 4.23 -6.81 16.14
C GLY A 74 3.23 -5.94 15.35
N ALA A 75 3.13 -6.10 14.02
CA ALA A 75 2.03 -5.49 13.27
C ALA A 75 0.69 -6.15 13.65
N SER A 76 -0.41 -5.39 13.61
CA SER A 76 -1.73 -5.94 13.90
C SER A 76 -2.13 -6.97 12.84
N PRO A 77 -2.91 -8.01 13.21
CA PRO A 77 -3.41 -8.99 12.24
C PRO A 77 -4.16 -8.35 11.06
N GLN A 78 -4.84 -7.24 11.29
CA GLN A 78 -5.56 -6.45 10.30
C GLN A 78 -4.58 -5.82 9.30
N VAL A 79 -3.53 -5.14 9.77
CA VAL A 79 -2.47 -4.56 8.93
C VAL A 79 -1.80 -5.61 8.06
N MET A 80 -1.44 -6.76 8.66
CA MET A 80 -0.82 -7.86 7.91
C MET A 80 -1.75 -8.42 6.84
N ARG A 81 -3.06 -8.51 7.12
CA ARG A 81 -4.06 -8.94 6.11
C ARG A 81 -4.19 -7.92 4.98
N ALA A 82 -4.32 -6.65 5.29
CA ALA A 82 -4.41 -5.59 4.28
C ALA A 82 -3.19 -5.59 3.37
N ALA A 83 -1.98 -5.69 3.94
CA ALA A 83 -0.73 -5.80 3.16
C ALA A 83 -0.76 -7.00 2.19
N LYS A 84 -1.25 -8.16 2.64
CA LYS A 84 -1.40 -9.36 1.78
C LYS A 84 -2.38 -9.17 0.63
N LEU A 85 -3.42 -8.35 0.77
CA LEU A 85 -4.36 -8.05 -0.33
C LEU A 85 -3.65 -7.39 -1.52
N PHE A 86 -2.72 -6.47 -1.24
CA PHE A 86 -1.94 -5.78 -2.28
C PHE A 86 -0.90 -6.68 -2.97
N LEU A 87 -0.51 -7.79 -2.35
CA LEU A 87 0.46 -8.75 -2.90
C LEU A 87 -0.20 -9.82 -3.78
N ARG A 88 -1.52 -10.01 -3.66
CA ARG A 88 -2.25 -10.97 -4.50
C ARG A 88 -2.16 -10.55 -5.97
N ARG A 89 -1.54 -11.40 -6.79
CA ARG A 89 -1.56 -11.25 -8.25
C ARG A 89 -3.01 -11.37 -8.75
N VAL A 90 -3.35 -10.56 -9.74
CA VAL A 90 -4.58 -10.75 -10.52
C VAL A 90 -4.40 -12.05 -11.30
N THR A 91 -5.15 -13.09 -10.96
CA THR A 91 -5.19 -14.32 -11.75
C THR A 91 -6.06 -14.11 -12.98
N VAL A 92 -5.76 -14.84 -14.06
CA VAL A 92 -6.44 -14.73 -15.37
C VAL A 92 -7.91 -15.16 -15.27
N GLU A 93 -8.26 -15.95 -14.25
CA GLU A 93 -9.60 -16.48 -14.03
C GLU A 93 -10.63 -15.46 -13.47
N HIS A 94 -10.29 -14.17 -13.33
CA HIS A 94 -11.21 -13.08 -12.93
C HIS A 94 -12.11 -13.34 -11.71
N THR A 95 -11.79 -14.33 -10.88
CA THR A 95 -12.50 -14.65 -9.65
C THR A 95 -11.60 -14.25 -8.49
N LEU A 96 -11.67 -12.98 -8.15
CA LEU A 96 -11.29 -12.52 -6.83
C LEU A 96 -12.35 -13.08 -5.86
N ASP A 97 -11.99 -14.03 -5.00
CA ASP A 97 -12.87 -14.48 -3.89
C ASP A 97 -13.28 -13.33 -2.95
N VAL A 98 -12.68 -12.15 -3.11
CA VAL A 98 -13.09 -10.89 -2.46
C VAL A 98 -12.85 -9.74 -3.43
N GLU A 99 -13.91 -9.06 -3.88
CA GLU A 99 -13.82 -7.70 -4.47
C GLU A 99 -13.28 -6.73 -3.41
N ALA A 100 -11.99 -6.79 -3.13
CA ALA A 100 -11.34 -5.89 -2.20
C ALA A 100 -11.08 -4.57 -2.93
N ASP A 101 -11.73 -3.50 -2.49
CA ASP A 101 -11.42 -2.15 -2.95
C ASP A 101 -10.04 -1.73 -2.42
N LEU A 102 -9.00 -1.99 -3.21
CA LEU A 102 -7.63 -1.67 -2.82
C LEU A 102 -7.38 -0.17 -2.59
N ILE A 103 -8.18 0.72 -3.21
CA ILE A 103 -8.09 2.16 -2.97
C ILE A 103 -8.59 2.46 -1.55
N ALA A 104 -9.72 1.87 -1.15
CA ALA A 104 -10.24 1.98 0.21
C ALA A 104 -9.28 1.36 1.23
N GLU A 105 -8.72 0.18 0.94
CA GLU A 105 -7.71 -0.47 1.79
C GLU A 105 -6.47 0.40 1.99
N ALA A 106 -6.02 1.11 0.95
CA ALA A 106 -4.85 1.98 1.05
C ALA A 106 -5.14 3.20 1.96
N ARG A 107 -6.35 3.75 1.90
CA ARG A 107 -6.81 4.82 2.79
C ARG A 107 -6.95 4.33 4.24
N TRP A 108 -7.52 3.14 4.44
CA TRP A 108 -7.62 2.52 5.77
C TRP A 108 -6.24 2.27 6.38
N LEU A 109 -5.31 1.71 5.60
CA LEU A 109 -3.95 1.42 6.05
C LEU A 109 -3.19 2.69 6.47
N ARG A 110 -3.46 3.83 5.80
CA ARG A 110 -2.87 5.13 6.15
C ARG A 110 -3.30 5.60 7.54
N GLN A 111 -4.60 5.49 7.84
CA GLN A 111 -5.16 5.82 9.14
C GLN A 111 -4.59 4.91 10.22
N GLU A 112 -4.51 3.60 9.95
CA GLU A 112 -4.05 2.62 10.92
C GLU A 112 -2.55 2.75 11.24
N LEU A 113 -1.70 3.01 10.23
CA LEU A 113 -0.24 3.06 10.43
C LEU A 113 0.27 4.42 10.91
N LEU A 114 -0.34 5.53 10.46
CA LEU A 114 0.15 6.88 10.72
C LEU A 114 -0.83 7.77 11.49
N GLY A 115 -2.08 7.34 11.69
CA GLY A 115 -3.12 8.17 12.32
C GLY A 115 -3.58 9.35 11.47
N GLU A 116 -3.37 9.27 10.14
CA GLU A 116 -3.53 10.39 9.18
C GLU A 116 -4.39 10.05 7.96
#